data_AF-A0A1F2QDA6-F1
#
_entry.id   AF-A0A1F2QDA6-F1
#
_cell.length_a   1.000
_cell.length_b   1.000
_cell.length_c   1.000
_cell.angle_alpha   90.00
_cell.angle_beta   90.00
_cell.angle_gamma   90.00
#
_symmetry.space_group_name_H-M   'P 1'
#
loop_
_entity.id
_entity.type
_entity.pdbx_description
1 polymer ?
#
loop_
_entity_poly.entity_id
_entity_poly.type
_entity_poly.pdbx_seq_one_letter_code
_entity_poly.pdbx_strand_id
1 'polypeptide(L)'
;MTPRRRAIVELAYYLADHGVYTDPVARAVVEGRDYTRGPGTSCVELLDCVAFAAGCRAPNINRTEHRGRRPQRDLGWFLHGSGHGGRIRTFPRLSDLQPGDFIGYDFDRGGHAAIYLGAEDGVALTADYGQAKGGGRLYSCPIVEGARLRLRGRAVWAAVDVDTLTYTAPAQTVAEWCATHGLPDPGPTLPAEYL
;
A
#
# COMPACT_ATOMS: atom_id res chain seq x y z
N MET A 1 -5.88 -10.31 -13.54
CA MET A 1 -5.54 -9.06 -12.80
C MET A 1 -5.60 -7.86 -13.74
N THR A 2 -6.09 -6.70 -13.31
CA THR A 2 -6.08 -5.48 -14.16
C THR A 2 -4.66 -4.90 -14.25
N PRO A 3 -4.30 -4.15 -15.32
CA PRO A 3 -2.98 -3.51 -15.42
C PRO A 3 -2.65 -2.62 -14.21
N ARG A 4 -3.67 -1.95 -13.65
CA ARG A 4 -3.51 -1.13 -12.46
C ARG A 4 -3.19 -1.94 -11.21
N ARG A 5 -3.94 -3.02 -10.96
CA ARG A 5 -3.66 -3.90 -9.82
C ARG A 5 -2.28 -4.51 -9.93
N ARG A 6 -1.87 -4.89 -11.14
CA ARG A 6 -0.51 -5.35 -11.41
C ARG A 6 0.53 -4.30 -11.03
N ALA A 7 0.38 -3.05 -11.49
CA ALA A 7 1.28 -1.97 -11.13
C ALA A 7 1.31 -1.72 -9.61
N ILE A 8 0.16 -1.75 -8.93
CA ILE A 8 0.06 -1.60 -7.47
C ILE A 8 0.82 -2.71 -6.75
N VAL A 9 0.67 -3.97 -7.17
CA VAL A 9 1.37 -5.12 -6.58
C VAL A 9 2.87 -5.04 -6.85
N GLU A 10 3.28 -4.67 -8.07
CA GLU A 10 4.68 -4.42 -8.46
C GLU A 10 5.33 -3.34 -7.59
N LEU A 11 4.68 -2.20 -7.47
CA LEU A 11 5.14 -1.08 -6.66
C LEU A 11 5.19 -1.46 -5.18
N ALA A 12 4.15 -2.10 -4.65
CA ALA A 12 4.07 -2.49 -3.26
C ALA A 12 5.17 -3.49 -2.89
N TYR A 13 5.39 -4.52 -3.73
CA TYR A 13 6.44 -5.50 -3.54
C TYR A 13 7.81 -4.84 -3.57
N TYR A 14 8.12 -4.10 -4.65
CA TYR A 14 9.43 -3.48 -4.83
C TYR A 14 9.79 -2.56 -3.67
N LEU A 15 8.85 -1.67 -3.29
CA LEU A 15 9.04 -0.72 -2.22
C LEU A 15 9.13 -1.40 -0.84
N ALA A 16 8.46 -2.53 -0.63
CA ALA A 16 8.56 -3.31 0.59
C ALA A 16 9.88 -4.09 0.69
N ASP A 17 10.40 -4.59 -0.43
CA ASP A 17 11.64 -5.38 -0.45
C ASP A 17 12.89 -4.49 -0.33
N HIS A 18 12.90 -3.35 -1.02
CA HIS A 18 14.09 -2.48 -1.12
C HIS A 18 14.13 -1.38 -0.05
N GLY A 19 12.97 -1.00 0.47
CA GLY A 19 12.81 0.11 1.41
C GLY A 19 13.06 1.48 0.78
N VAL A 20 12.17 2.44 1.08
CA VAL A 20 12.22 3.78 0.47
C VAL A 20 13.45 4.58 0.84
N TYR A 21 14.07 4.35 1.99
CA TYR A 21 15.15 5.21 2.48
C TYR A 21 16.53 4.84 1.92
N THR A 22 16.69 3.58 1.53
CA THR A 22 17.96 2.98 1.14
C THR A 22 18.12 2.86 -0.37
N ASP A 23 17.00 2.80 -1.10
CA ASP A 23 17.02 2.57 -2.54
C ASP A 23 16.66 3.85 -3.34
N PRO A 24 17.52 4.29 -4.29
CA PRO A 24 17.31 5.52 -5.05
C PRO A 24 16.11 5.44 -6.01
N VAL A 25 15.76 4.25 -6.51
CA VAL A 25 14.58 4.04 -7.34
C VAL A 25 13.33 4.14 -6.47
N ALA A 26 13.32 3.48 -5.30
CA ALA A 26 12.22 3.57 -4.35
C ALA A 26 11.99 5.02 -3.90
N ARG A 27 13.07 5.78 -3.62
CA ARG A 27 12.99 7.23 -3.33
C ARG A 27 12.32 8.01 -4.44
N ALA A 28 12.61 7.70 -5.69
CA ALA A 28 12.08 8.45 -6.81
C ALA A 28 10.67 8.03 -7.24
N VAL A 29 10.30 6.76 -7.05
CA VAL A 29 8.91 6.27 -7.16
C VAL A 29 8.00 6.99 -6.15
N VAL A 30 8.53 7.29 -4.96
CA VAL A 30 7.83 8.14 -4.00
C VAL A 30 8.09 9.64 -4.22
N GLU A 31 8.62 10.05 -5.38
CA GLU A 31 8.91 11.45 -5.77
C GLU A 31 9.78 12.23 -4.78
N GLY A 32 10.70 11.56 -4.08
CA GLY A 32 11.59 12.22 -3.13
C GLY A 32 10.85 12.85 -1.95
N ARG A 33 9.61 12.41 -1.67
CA ARG A 33 8.84 12.82 -0.49
C ARG A 33 9.71 12.60 0.75
N ASP A 34 10.24 13.70 1.27
CA ASP A 34 11.22 13.70 2.35
C ASP A 34 10.52 13.44 3.69
N TYR A 35 10.22 12.18 3.93
CA TYR A 35 9.64 11.73 5.20
C TYR A 35 10.65 11.74 6.36
N THR A 36 11.90 12.19 6.14
CA THR A 36 12.95 12.22 7.17
C THR A 36 12.72 13.28 8.26
N ARG A 37 11.77 14.20 8.07
CA ARG A 37 11.58 15.38 8.94
C ARG A 37 10.45 15.30 9.95
N GLY A 38 10.02 14.11 10.39
CA GLY A 38 9.11 14.04 11.54
C GLY A 38 8.93 12.65 12.16
N PRO A 39 8.66 12.57 13.48
CA PRO A 39 8.21 11.34 14.13
C PRO A 39 6.80 11.01 13.59
N GLY A 40 6.69 10.09 12.63
CA GLY A 40 5.37 9.78 12.07
C GLY A 40 5.30 8.89 10.83
N THR A 41 6.43 8.39 10.31
CA THR A 41 6.44 7.47 9.16
C THR A 41 5.70 6.20 9.53
N SER A 42 4.59 5.95 8.82
CA SER A 42 3.61 4.93 9.18
C SER A 42 3.30 4.05 7.98
N CYS A 43 2.81 2.84 8.23
CA CYS A 43 2.38 1.88 7.23
C CYS A 43 1.46 2.42 6.13
N VAL A 44 0.77 3.52 6.42
CA VAL A 44 -0.05 4.32 5.52
C VAL A 44 0.73 4.95 4.35
N GLU A 45 2.00 5.30 4.56
CA GLU A 45 2.82 5.98 3.54
C GLU A 45 3.04 5.11 2.30
N LEU A 46 3.20 3.79 2.51
CA LEU A 46 3.27 2.84 1.39
C LEU A 46 1.99 2.88 0.55
N LEU A 47 0.82 2.90 1.20
CA LEU A 47 -0.47 2.94 0.51
C LEU A 47 -0.61 4.22 -0.33
N ASP A 48 -0.26 5.37 0.25
CA ASP A 48 -0.31 6.66 -0.45
C ASP A 48 0.65 6.70 -1.65
N CYS A 49 1.88 6.22 -1.48
CA CYS A 49 2.89 6.20 -2.53
C CYS A 49 2.48 5.29 -3.68
N VAL A 50 2.02 4.08 -3.37
CA VAL A 50 1.60 3.10 -4.37
C VAL A 50 0.34 3.58 -5.11
N ALA A 51 -0.67 4.11 -4.40
CA ALA A 51 -1.87 4.67 -5.04
C ALA A 51 -1.52 5.83 -5.97
N PHE A 52 -0.62 6.70 -5.53
CA PHE A 52 -0.15 7.81 -6.35
C PHE A 52 0.62 7.32 -7.58
N ALA A 53 1.62 6.46 -7.44
CA ALA A 53 2.36 5.94 -8.59
C ALA A 53 1.44 5.17 -9.57
N ALA A 54 0.36 4.55 -9.08
CA ALA A 54 -0.69 3.94 -9.89
C ALA A 54 -1.69 4.94 -10.54
N GLY A 55 -1.44 6.25 -10.44
CA GLY A 55 -2.20 7.30 -11.13
C GLY A 55 -3.34 7.92 -10.31
N CYS A 56 -3.44 7.64 -9.01
CA CYS A 56 -4.45 8.26 -8.15
C CYS A 56 -3.98 9.65 -7.73
N ARG A 57 -4.64 10.70 -8.24
CA ARG A 57 -4.38 12.11 -7.86
C ARG A 57 -5.52 12.69 -7.03
N ALA A 58 -6.25 11.85 -6.31
CA ALA A 58 -7.32 12.31 -5.45
C ALA A 58 -6.74 13.29 -4.40
N PRO A 59 -7.44 14.39 -4.05
CA PRO A 59 -6.93 15.43 -3.14
C PRO A 59 -6.49 14.90 -1.76
N ASN A 60 -6.97 13.71 -1.38
CA ASN A 60 -6.66 13.02 -0.13
C ASN A 60 -5.41 12.11 -0.20
N ILE A 61 -4.92 11.77 -1.39
CA ILE A 61 -3.70 10.96 -1.63
C ILE A 61 -2.50 11.86 -1.96
N ASN A 62 -2.76 13.08 -2.43
CA ASN A 62 -1.74 14.02 -2.88
C ASN A 62 -1.39 15.04 -1.78
N ARG A 63 -0.50 14.69 -0.84
CA ARG A 63 -0.40 15.43 0.44
C ARG A 63 0.97 15.97 0.87
N THR A 64 2.00 15.87 0.04
CA THR A 64 3.34 16.36 0.42
C THR A 64 3.69 17.74 -0.14
N GLU A 65 3.05 18.21 -1.21
CA GLU A 65 3.54 19.40 -1.89
C GLU A 65 3.15 20.74 -1.24
N HIS A 66 2.04 20.85 -0.48
CA HIS A 66 1.50 22.19 -0.21
C HIS A 66 1.04 22.63 1.19
N ARG A 67 0.67 21.81 2.19
CA ARG A 67 0.00 22.39 3.40
C ARG A 67 0.19 21.71 4.76
N GLY A 68 1.34 21.11 5.08
CA GLY A 68 1.71 20.80 6.48
C GLY A 68 0.68 20.00 7.31
N ARG A 69 -0.20 19.22 6.68
CA ARG A 69 -1.17 18.37 7.38
C ARG A 69 -0.57 16.98 7.61
N ARG A 70 -0.69 16.52 8.85
CA ARG A 70 -0.08 15.27 9.34
C ARG A 70 -0.61 14.05 8.56
N PRO A 71 0.25 13.18 8.00
CA PRO A 71 -0.13 12.00 7.19
C PRO A 71 -1.01 11.00 7.95
N GLN A 72 -0.94 10.98 9.28
CA GLN A 72 -1.75 10.11 10.14
C GLN A 72 -3.25 10.43 10.14
N ARG A 73 -3.65 11.64 9.73
CA ARG A 73 -5.04 12.10 9.91
C ARG A 73 -6.00 11.60 8.82
N ASP A 74 -5.56 11.37 7.58
CA ASP A 74 -6.50 11.19 6.46
C ASP A 74 -6.60 9.74 5.95
N LEU A 75 -5.53 8.93 6.05
CA LEU A 75 -5.68 7.46 5.94
C LEU A 75 -6.17 6.85 7.26
N GLY A 76 -5.97 7.55 8.38
CA GLY A 76 -6.79 7.40 9.57
C GLY A 76 -8.27 7.57 9.19
N TRP A 77 -8.67 8.64 8.51
CA TRP A 77 -10.06 8.79 8.03
C TRP A 77 -10.52 7.73 7.01
N PHE A 78 -9.62 7.19 6.19
CA PHE A 78 -9.85 6.02 5.33
C PHE A 78 -10.17 4.76 6.15
N LEU A 79 -9.52 4.55 7.30
CA LEU A 79 -9.81 3.48 8.25
C LEU A 79 -10.91 3.85 9.28
N HIS A 80 -11.30 5.12 9.41
CA HIS A 80 -12.21 5.61 10.45
C HIS A 80 -13.64 5.90 9.95
N GLY A 81 -13.93 5.73 8.65
CA GLY A 81 -15.29 5.63 8.13
C GLY A 81 -16.19 6.86 8.34
N SER A 82 -16.25 7.74 7.35
CA SER A 82 -17.47 8.48 7.01
C SER A 82 -17.21 9.31 5.75
N GLY A 83 -17.71 8.91 4.58
CA GLY A 83 -17.83 9.85 3.46
C GLY A 83 -17.73 9.34 2.03
N HIS A 84 -17.35 8.09 1.75
CA HIS A 84 -17.18 7.62 0.37
C HIS A 84 -17.97 6.33 0.06
N GLY A 85 -19.28 6.50 -0.09
CA GLY A 85 -20.23 5.63 -0.83
C GLY A 85 -19.84 4.17 -1.09
N GLY A 86 -19.76 3.34 -0.05
CA GLY A 86 -19.65 1.87 -0.20
C GLY A 86 -18.28 1.32 -0.61
N ARG A 87 -17.21 2.13 -0.57
CA ARG A 87 -15.86 1.75 -1.05
C ARG A 87 -15.00 0.97 -0.04
N ILE A 88 -15.48 0.79 1.19
CA ILE A 88 -14.74 0.12 2.28
C ILE A 88 -15.55 -1.10 2.72
N ARG A 89 -14.95 -2.28 2.64
CA ARG A 89 -15.50 -3.52 3.20
C ARG A 89 -15.04 -3.63 4.65
N THR A 90 -15.97 -3.64 5.59
CA THR A 90 -15.66 -3.90 7.00
C THR A 90 -15.73 -5.39 7.28
N PHE A 91 -14.77 -5.91 8.05
CA PHE A 91 -14.63 -7.33 8.36
C PHE A 91 -14.65 -8.24 7.11
N PRO A 92 -13.77 -8.00 6.12
CA PRO A 92 -13.74 -8.80 4.90
C PRO A 92 -13.40 -10.26 5.18
N ARG A 93 -13.90 -11.17 4.34
CA ARG A 93 -13.42 -12.55 4.21
C ARG A 93 -12.24 -12.60 3.25
N LEU A 94 -11.50 -13.71 3.23
CA LEU A 94 -10.40 -13.87 2.27
C LEU A 94 -10.91 -13.78 0.82
N SER A 95 -12.08 -14.36 0.55
CA SER A 95 -12.74 -14.32 -0.77
C SER A 95 -13.08 -12.92 -1.25
N ASP A 96 -13.13 -11.94 -0.35
CA ASP A 96 -13.44 -10.55 -0.67
C ASP A 96 -12.18 -9.75 -1.02
N LEU A 97 -10.98 -10.32 -0.86
CA LEU A 97 -9.71 -9.63 -1.10
C LEU A 97 -9.17 -9.96 -2.48
N GLN A 98 -8.64 -8.94 -3.16
CA GLN A 98 -7.90 -9.08 -4.40
C GLN A 98 -6.48 -8.51 -4.26
N PRO A 99 -5.47 -9.10 -4.92
CA PRO A 99 -4.13 -8.52 -4.99
C PRO A 99 -4.16 -7.02 -5.33
N GLY A 100 -3.46 -6.24 -4.52
CA GLY A 100 -3.43 -4.78 -4.56
C GLY A 100 -4.40 -4.10 -3.59
N ASP A 101 -5.35 -4.81 -2.97
CA ASP A 101 -6.26 -4.22 -1.99
C ASP A 101 -5.52 -3.67 -0.77
N PHE A 102 -6.00 -2.53 -0.27
CA PHE A 102 -5.47 -1.91 0.94
C PHE A 102 -6.22 -2.45 2.14
N ILE A 103 -5.51 -3.04 3.10
CA ILE A 103 -6.09 -3.68 4.29
C ILE A 103 -5.70 -2.95 5.57
N GLY A 104 -6.63 -2.88 6.51
CA GLY A 104 -6.45 -2.30 7.84
C GLY A 104 -6.60 -3.33 8.95
N TYR A 105 -5.71 -3.27 9.95
CA TYR A 105 -5.68 -4.15 11.11
C TYR A 105 -6.05 -3.44 12.41
N ASP A 106 -6.68 -4.19 13.31
CA ASP A 106 -6.87 -3.90 14.74
C ASP A 106 -7.08 -2.41 15.07
N PHE A 107 -8.18 -1.85 14.56
CA PHE A 107 -8.58 -0.45 14.72
C PHE A 107 -8.46 0.08 16.17
N ASP A 108 -8.87 -0.73 17.16
CA ASP A 108 -8.90 -0.32 18.56
C ASP A 108 -7.54 -0.40 19.29
N ARG A 109 -6.48 -0.93 18.65
CA ARG A 109 -5.20 -1.26 19.31
C ARG A 109 -3.99 -0.66 18.60
N GLY A 110 -4.11 0.59 18.19
CA GLY A 110 -3.02 1.36 17.60
C GLY A 110 -2.97 1.34 16.07
N GLY A 111 -3.84 0.56 15.41
CA GLY A 111 -4.06 0.58 13.96
C GLY A 111 -2.85 0.19 13.12
N HIS A 112 -3.05 -0.52 12.01
CA HIS A 112 -1.99 -0.73 11.02
C HIS A 112 -2.60 -0.93 9.65
N ALA A 113 -1.84 -0.65 8.60
CA ALA A 113 -2.26 -0.87 7.24
C ALA A 113 -1.22 -1.71 6.49
N ALA A 114 -1.68 -2.40 5.46
CA ALA A 114 -0.81 -3.11 4.52
C ALA A 114 -1.48 -3.15 3.15
N ILE A 115 -0.72 -3.58 2.16
CA ILE A 115 -1.23 -3.93 0.83
C ILE A 115 -1.25 -5.46 0.76
N TYR A 116 -2.39 -6.03 0.41
CA TYR A 116 -2.54 -7.47 0.20
C TYR A 116 -1.98 -7.83 -1.17
N LEU A 117 -1.00 -8.74 -1.23
CA LEU A 117 -0.32 -9.13 -2.46
C LEU A 117 -0.92 -10.40 -3.09
N GLY A 118 -1.66 -11.19 -2.30
CA GLY A 118 -2.26 -12.45 -2.73
C GLY A 118 -2.22 -13.49 -1.62
N ALA A 119 -2.76 -14.67 -1.91
CA ALA A 119 -2.70 -15.81 -1.02
C ALA A 119 -2.63 -17.12 -1.81
N GLU A 120 -1.86 -18.06 -1.27
CA GLU A 120 -1.68 -19.40 -1.79
C GLU A 120 -1.39 -20.36 -0.62
N ASP A 121 -1.86 -21.60 -0.70
CA ASP A 121 -1.59 -22.66 0.28
C ASP A 121 -1.80 -22.26 1.77
N GLY A 122 -2.85 -21.47 2.04
CA GLY A 122 -3.19 -21.03 3.40
C GLY A 122 -2.29 -19.92 3.94
N VAL A 123 -1.45 -19.32 3.10
CA VAL A 123 -0.58 -18.18 3.44
C VAL A 123 -0.96 -16.98 2.58
N ALA A 124 -1.19 -15.84 3.22
CA ALA A 124 -1.34 -14.55 2.56
C ALA A 124 -0.02 -13.80 2.55
N LEU A 125 0.25 -13.06 1.48
CA LEU A 125 1.37 -12.14 1.39
C LEU A 125 0.89 -10.71 1.54
N THR A 126 1.62 -9.93 2.35
CA THR A 126 1.30 -8.52 2.58
C THR A 126 2.57 -7.67 2.58
N ALA A 127 2.48 -6.49 1.99
CA ALA A 127 3.51 -5.46 2.02
C ALA A 127 3.10 -4.34 2.99
N ASP A 128 3.99 -3.93 3.89
CA ASP A 128 3.79 -2.72 4.71
C ASP A 128 5.10 -1.97 4.98
N TYR A 129 4.97 -0.75 5.50
CA TYR A 129 6.06 -0.07 6.18
C TYR A 129 5.90 -0.21 7.68
N GLY A 130 6.97 -0.68 8.34
CA GLY A 130 7.06 -0.60 9.79
C GLY A 130 7.04 0.86 10.26
N GLN A 131 6.59 1.12 11.49
CA GLN A 131 6.75 2.45 12.08
C GLN A 131 8.24 2.81 12.21
N ALA A 132 8.56 4.10 12.06
CA ALA A 132 9.86 4.76 12.28
C ALA A 132 11.12 3.91 12.03
N LYS A 133 11.80 4.16 10.89
CA LYS A 133 13.09 3.54 10.49
C LYS A 133 13.05 2.03 10.15
N GLY A 134 11.88 1.40 10.20
CA GLY A 134 11.73 -0.05 10.02
C GLY A 134 11.92 -0.59 8.60
N GLY A 135 12.07 0.28 7.60
CA GLY A 135 12.12 -0.09 6.19
C GLY A 135 10.79 -0.63 5.66
N GLY A 136 10.77 -0.94 4.37
CA GLY A 136 9.72 -1.77 3.80
C GLY A 136 9.82 -3.20 4.30
N ARG A 137 8.69 -3.91 4.40
CA ARG A 137 8.67 -5.32 4.79
C ARG A 137 7.62 -6.12 4.04
N LEU A 138 8.03 -7.28 3.57
CA LEU A 138 7.17 -8.35 3.08
C LEU A 138 6.89 -9.33 4.23
N TYR A 139 5.63 -9.75 4.34
CA TYR A 139 5.23 -10.74 5.34
C TYR A 139 4.45 -11.88 4.70
N SER A 140 4.91 -13.09 4.98
CA SER A 140 4.12 -14.32 4.84
C SER A 140 3.28 -14.52 6.09
N CYS A 141 1.96 -14.45 5.91
CA CYS A 141 0.99 -14.43 6.98
C CYS A 141 0.14 -15.69 6.92
N PRO A 142 0.16 -16.56 7.94
CA PRO A 142 -0.82 -17.62 8.05
C PRO A 142 -2.24 -17.04 8.01
N ILE A 143 -3.09 -17.64 7.18
CA ILE A 143 -4.49 -17.27 7.09
C ILE A 143 -5.25 -18.02 8.18
N VAL A 144 -5.97 -17.27 9.01
CA VAL A 144 -6.93 -17.86 9.94
C VAL A 144 -8.30 -17.30 9.62
N GLU A 145 -9.18 -18.18 9.12
CA GLU A 145 -10.59 -17.87 8.91
C GLU A 145 -11.41 -18.29 10.14
N GLY A 146 -12.30 -17.40 10.58
CA GLY A 146 -13.14 -17.59 11.76
C GLY A 146 -14.19 -16.48 11.81
N ALA A 147 -14.56 -16.01 13.01
CA ALA A 147 -15.49 -14.87 13.14
C ALA A 147 -14.99 -13.58 12.46
N ARG A 148 -13.66 -13.44 12.30
CA ARG A 148 -13.00 -12.39 11.51
C ARG A 148 -11.79 -13.00 10.81
N LEU A 149 -11.52 -12.57 9.58
CA LEU A 149 -10.27 -12.88 8.90
C LEU A 149 -9.09 -12.36 9.74
N ARG A 150 -8.08 -13.20 9.95
CA ARG A 150 -6.84 -12.77 10.59
C ARG A 150 -5.65 -13.07 9.69
N LEU A 151 -4.82 -12.06 9.49
CA LEU A 151 -3.50 -12.16 8.86
C LEU A 151 -2.48 -11.64 9.87
N ARG A 152 -1.31 -12.29 9.94
CA ARG A 152 -0.24 -11.92 10.88
C ARG A 152 -0.68 -11.97 12.36
N GLY A 153 -1.64 -12.83 12.68
CA GLY A 153 -2.27 -12.92 14.00
C GLY A 153 -3.20 -11.76 14.35
N ARG A 154 -3.41 -10.80 13.45
CA ARG A 154 -4.20 -9.57 13.65
C ARG A 154 -5.51 -9.63 12.88
N ALA A 155 -6.58 -9.07 13.43
CA ALA A 155 -7.86 -9.07 12.73
C ALA A 155 -7.83 -8.05 11.58
N VAL A 156 -8.20 -8.49 10.38
CA VAL A 156 -8.44 -7.59 9.25
C VAL A 156 -9.79 -6.91 9.50
N TRP A 157 -9.74 -5.62 9.79
CA TRP A 157 -10.90 -4.82 10.15
C TRP A 157 -11.54 -4.17 8.92
N ALA A 158 -10.73 -3.74 7.95
CA ALA A 158 -11.21 -3.19 6.70
C ALA A 158 -10.36 -3.62 5.51
N ALA A 159 -10.99 -3.62 4.34
CA ALA A 159 -10.32 -3.67 3.05
C ALA A 159 -10.92 -2.60 2.12
N VAL A 160 -10.05 -2.03 1.28
CA VAL A 160 -10.45 -1.13 0.21
C VAL A 160 -10.01 -1.70 -1.11
N ASP A 161 -11.01 -1.81 -1.98
CA ASP A 161 -10.85 -2.18 -3.37
C ASP A 161 -10.24 -1.00 -4.12
N VAL A 162 -8.99 -1.14 -4.54
CA VAL A 162 -8.25 -0.08 -5.20
C VAL A 162 -8.89 0.36 -6.52
N ASP A 163 -9.69 -0.47 -7.18
CA ASP A 163 -10.39 -0.07 -8.41
C ASP A 163 -11.54 0.92 -8.14
N THR A 164 -11.94 1.08 -6.87
CA THR A 164 -12.96 2.07 -6.47
C THR A 164 -12.38 3.47 -6.22
N LEU A 165 -11.06 3.61 -6.26
CA LEU A 165 -10.39 4.91 -6.14
C LEU A 165 -10.52 5.70 -7.45
N THR A 166 -10.45 7.03 -7.35
CA THR A 166 -10.51 7.92 -8.52
C THR A 166 -9.12 8.12 -9.11
N TYR A 167 -8.89 7.59 -10.30
CA TYR A 167 -7.65 7.74 -11.05
C TYR A 167 -7.81 8.80 -12.13
N THR A 168 -6.86 9.72 -12.20
CA THR A 168 -6.86 10.81 -13.20
C THR A 168 -5.60 10.79 -14.06
N ALA A 169 -4.70 9.84 -13.83
CA ALA A 169 -3.51 9.58 -14.62
C ALA A 169 -3.44 8.07 -14.94
N PRO A 170 -2.76 7.67 -16.02
CA PRO A 170 -2.48 6.26 -16.28
C PRO A 170 -1.64 5.66 -15.14
N ALA A 171 -1.83 4.36 -14.88
CA ALA A 171 -0.96 3.64 -13.98
C ALA A 171 0.42 3.46 -14.64
N GLN A 172 1.48 3.56 -13.85
CA GLN A 172 2.84 3.31 -14.29
C GLN A 172 3.45 2.20 -13.44
N THR A 173 4.15 1.29 -14.10
CA THR A 173 5.03 0.30 -13.45
C THR A 173 6.29 0.97 -12.88
N VAL A 174 7.04 0.28 -12.02
CA VAL A 174 8.33 0.80 -11.50
C VAL A 174 9.29 1.13 -12.64
N ALA A 175 9.36 0.26 -13.66
CA ALA A 175 10.24 0.45 -14.81
C ALA A 175 9.83 1.66 -15.66
N GLU A 176 8.53 1.84 -15.94
CA GLU A 176 8.02 3.02 -16.65
C GLU A 176 8.27 4.31 -15.87
N TRP A 177 8.16 4.26 -14.54
CA TRP A 177 8.48 5.39 -13.68
C TRP A 177 9.96 5.75 -13.77
N CYS A 178 10.85 4.76 -13.70
CA CYS A 178 12.29 4.95 -13.83
C CYS A 178 12.66 5.57 -15.17
N ALA A 179 12.11 5.05 -16.26
CA ALA A 179 12.32 5.59 -17.61
C ALA A 179 11.84 7.05 -17.73
N THR A 180 10.66 7.37 -17.16
CA THR A 180 10.09 8.73 -17.18
C THR A 180 10.97 9.74 -16.43
N HIS A 181 11.66 9.30 -15.38
CA HIS A 181 12.46 10.16 -14.49
C HIS A 181 13.98 10.06 -14.72
N GLY A 182 14.42 9.35 -15.75
CA GLY A 182 15.84 9.20 -16.09
C GLY A 182 16.65 8.41 -15.03
N LEU A 183 16.04 7.41 -14.41
CA LEU A 183 16.64 6.58 -13.36
C LEU A 183 17.11 5.23 -13.92
N PRO A 184 18.03 4.54 -13.22
CA PRO A 184 18.45 3.19 -13.58
C PRO A 184 17.26 2.23 -13.68
N ASP A 185 17.37 1.23 -14.55
CA ASP A 185 16.42 0.12 -14.62
C ASP A 185 16.38 -0.60 -13.25
N PRO A 186 15.19 -0.77 -12.63
CA PRO A 186 15.06 -1.45 -11.34
C PRO A 186 15.40 -2.94 -11.41
N GLY A 187 15.51 -3.53 -12.61
CA GLY A 187 15.56 -4.98 -12.78
C GLY A 187 14.19 -5.63 -12.52
N PRO A 188 14.12 -6.94 -12.26
CA PRO A 188 12.85 -7.62 -11.98
C PRO A 188 12.23 -7.10 -10.67
N THR A 189 11.00 -6.59 -10.76
CA THR A 189 10.31 -5.92 -9.64
C THR A 189 9.30 -6.80 -8.90
N LEU A 190 8.94 -7.95 -9.48
CA LEU A 190 8.27 -9.06 -8.81
C LEU A 190 8.90 -10.38 -9.25
N PRO A 191 9.08 -11.33 -8.32
CA PRO A 191 9.29 -12.72 -8.65
C PRO A 191 8.18 -13.26 -9.57
N ALA A 192 8.54 -14.17 -10.48
CA ALA A 192 7.65 -14.67 -11.53
C ALA A 192 6.43 -15.43 -10.96
N GLU A 193 6.58 -16.01 -9.78
CA GLU A 193 5.53 -16.67 -9.02
C GLU A 193 4.39 -15.74 -8.56
N TYR A 194 4.55 -14.42 -8.71
CA TYR A 194 3.55 -13.42 -8.31
C TYR A 194 2.93 -12.64 -9.48
N LEU A 195 3.22 -13.02 -10.73
CA LEU A 195 2.69 -12.42 -11.98
C LEU A 195 1.53 -13.23 -12.56
#